data_AF-A0AAW9IHG1-F1
#
_entry.id   AF-A0AAW9IHG1-F1
#
_cell.length_a   1.000
_cell.length_b   1.000
_cell.length_c   1.000
_cell.angle_alpha   90.00
_cell.angle_beta   90.00
_cell.angle_gamma   90.00
#
_symmetry.space_group_name_H-M   'P 1'
#
loop_
_entity.id
_entity.type
_entity.pdbx_description
1 polymer ?
#
loop_
_entity_poly.entity_id
_entity_poly.type
_entity_poly.pdbx_seq_one_letter_code
_entity_poly.pdbx_strand_id
1 'polypeptide(L)'
;PNNTSIDKIKDYIRLAAKYGFKRIFTCLISASDKDIDGILAEFKDILNVANENDMEVIADIDPTVFNKLKASIFDLKVFKDMGLSGIRLDMGFSGYEESVMTFNEYGLKIELNISNGTKYVDNILSYK
;
A
#
# COMPACT_ATOMS: atom_id res chain seq x y z
N PRO A 1 0.50 7.21 -10.26
CA PRO A 1 1.80 7.42 -10.96
C PRO A 1 1.70 7.42 -12.49
N ASN A 2 0.95 6.48 -13.09
CA ASN A 2 1.03 6.21 -14.53
C ASN A 2 0.46 7.27 -15.49
N ASN A 3 -0.25 8.29 -14.99
CA ASN A 3 -1.04 9.21 -15.83
C ASN A 3 -0.48 10.65 -15.88
N THR A 4 0.61 10.94 -15.16
CA THR A 4 1.24 12.28 -15.12
C THR A 4 2.72 12.16 -14.74
N SER A 5 3.49 13.23 -14.87
CA SER A 5 4.90 13.22 -14.48
C SER A 5 5.08 13.12 -12.96
N ILE A 6 6.19 12.51 -12.53
CA ILE A 6 6.56 12.38 -11.11
C ILE A 6 6.60 13.75 -10.43
N ASP A 7 7.19 14.75 -11.09
CA ASP A 7 7.28 16.11 -10.52
C ASP A 7 5.91 16.70 -10.20
N LYS A 8 4.92 16.53 -11.08
CA LYS A 8 3.55 16.99 -10.83
C LYS A 8 2.90 16.26 -9.65
N ILE A 9 3.22 14.99 -9.46
CA ILE A 9 2.73 14.22 -8.30
C ILE A 9 3.35 14.78 -7.01
N LYS A 10 4.66 15.01 -7.01
CA LYS A 10 5.37 15.58 -5.86
C LYS A 10 4.86 16.97 -5.50
N ASP A 11 4.64 17.83 -6.50
CA ASP A 11 4.06 19.15 -6.30
C ASP A 11 2.64 19.07 -5.73
N TYR A 12 1.83 18.12 -6.20
CA TYR A 12 0.48 17.90 -5.68
C TYR A 12 0.50 17.42 -4.23
N ILE A 13 1.41 16.51 -3.87
CA ILE A 13 1.61 16.06 -2.49
C ILE A 13 1.97 17.24 -1.57
N ARG A 14 2.95 18.05 -1.96
CA ARG A 14 3.37 19.24 -1.19
C ARG A 14 2.22 20.24 -1.04
N LEU A 15 1.42 20.43 -2.10
CA LEU A 15 0.25 21.30 -2.08
C LEU A 15 -0.84 20.76 -1.14
N ALA A 16 -1.15 19.47 -1.20
CA ALA A 16 -2.12 18.83 -0.32
C ALA A 16 -1.67 18.91 1.14
N ALA A 17 -0.39 18.64 1.42
CA ALA A 17 0.21 18.77 2.75
C ALA A 17 0.09 20.21 3.30
N LYS A 18 0.34 21.23 2.45
CA LYS A 18 0.15 22.64 2.80
C LYS A 18 -1.29 22.94 3.26
N TYR A 19 -2.28 22.24 2.72
CA TYR A 19 -3.69 22.37 3.12
C TYR A 19 -4.12 21.41 4.24
N GLY A 20 -3.17 20.72 4.88
CA GLY A 20 -3.42 19.87 6.05
C GLY A 20 -3.92 18.47 5.74
N PHE A 21 -3.87 18.02 4.48
CA PHE A 21 -4.14 16.63 4.16
C PHE A 21 -3.01 15.74 4.72
N LYS A 22 -3.39 14.59 5.29
CA LYS A 22 -2.48 13.68 6.00
C LYS A 22 -2.48 12.24 5.48
N ARG A 23 -3.26 11.95 4.44
CA ARG A 23 -3.42 10.59 3.95
C ARG A 23 -3.51 10.54 2.43
N ILE A 24 -2.80 9.58 1.84
CA ILE A 24 -2.80 9.27 0.41
C ILE A 24 -3.24 7.81 0.26
N PHE A 25 -4.18 7.59 -0.64
CA PHE A 25 -4.51 6.26 -1.14
C PHE A 25 -4.04 6.16 -2.59
N THR A 26 -3.29 5.11 -2.91
CA THR A 26 -2.73 4.90 -4.24
C THR A 26 -2.83 3.42 -4.62
N CYS A 27 -2.88 3.12 -5.91
CA CYS A 27 -2.82 1.75 -6.39
C CYS A 27 -1.43 1.43 -6.94
N LEU A 28 -0.87 0.30 -6.53
CA LEU A 28 0.35 -0.25 -7.11
C LEU A 28 -0.06 -1.20 -8.24
N ILE A 29 -0.36 -0.63 -9.41
CA ILE A 29 -0.82 -1.41 -10.57
C ILE A 29 0.37 -2.13 -11.21
N SER A 30 0.18 -3.43 -11.50
CA SER A 30 1.08 -4.22 -12.34
C SER A 30 1.25 -3.54 -13.70
N ALA A 31 2.43 -2.98 -13.96
CA ALA A 31 2.83 -2.78 -15.34
C ALA A 31 3.18 -4.15 -15.89
N SER A 32 2.27 -4.70 -16.70
CA SER A 32 2.46 -5.97 -17.38
C SER A 32 3.70 -5.98 -18.30
N ASP A 33 4.19 -4.79 -18.68
CA ASP A 33 5.22 -4.61 -19.71
C ASP A 33 6.38 -3.67 -19.33
N LYS A 34 6.49 -3.21 -18.07
CA LYS A 34 7.61 -2.35 -17.64
C LYS A 34 8.48 -3.06 -16.61
N ASP A 35 9.76 -2.70 -16.62
CA ASP A 35 10.73 -3.04 -15.59
C ASP A 35 10.18 -2.65 -14.21
N ILE A 36 9.95 -3.66 -13.36
CA ILE A 36 9.35 -3.48 -12.04
C ILE A 36 10.27 -2.66 -11.14
N ASP A 37 11.59 -2.80 -11.31
CA ASP A 37 12.59 -2.11 -10.50
C ASP A 37 12.54 -0.60 -10.75
N GLY A 38 12.40 -0.19 -12.01
CA GLY A 38 12.19 1.22 -12.37
C GLY A 38 10.92 1.81 -11.73
N ILE A 39 9.79 1.09 -11.78
CA ILE A 39 8.53 1.55 -11.17
C ILE A 39 8.67 1.66 -9.66
N LEU A 40 9.35 0.71 -9.03
CA LEU A 40 9.58 0.75 -7.58
C LEU A 40 10.45 1.94 -7.17
N ALA A 41 11.46 2.28 -7.97
CA ALA A 41 12.30 3.44 -7.72
C ALA A 41 11.49 4.75 -7.83
N GLU A 42 10.69 4.91 -8.88
CA GLU A 42 9.81 6.07 -9.05
C GLU A 42 8.79 6.17 -7.90
N PHE A 43 8.22 5.04 -7.51
CA PHE A 43 7.24 5.00 -6.44
C PHE A 43 7.86 5.33 -5.09
N LYS A 44 9.06 4.82 -4.80
CA LYS A 44 9.82 5.14 -3.58
C LYS A 44 10.15 6.63 -3.51
N ASP A 45 10.50 7.25 -4.62
CA ASP A 45 10.76 8.69 -4.70
C ASP A 45 9.50 9.53 -4.40
N ILE A 46 8.32 9.10 -4.88
CA ILE A 46 7.03 9.72 -4.52
C ILE A 46 6.72 9.52 -3.03
N LEU A 47 6.93 8.32 -2.49
CA LEU A 47 6.68 7.99 -1.09
C LEU A 47 7.58 8.79 -0.15
N ASN A 48 8.85 9.03 -0.52
CA ASN A 48 9.75 9.88 0.27
C ASN A 48 9.17 11.28 0.44
N VAL A 49 8.65 11.90 -0.63
CA VAL A 49 8.02 13.22 -0.53
C VAL A 49 6.76 13.19 0.34
N ALA A 50 5.95 12.14 0.26
CA ALA A 50 4.78 12.00 1.14
C ALA A 50 5.19 11.90 2.63
N ASN A 51 6.19 11.07 2.93
CA ASN A 51 6.70 10.88 4.28
C ASN A 51 7.36 12.14 4.85
N GLU A 52 8.12 12.89 4.04
CA GLU A 52 8.68 14.22 4.41
C GLU A 52 7.60 15.23 4.81
N ASN A 53 6.36 15.05 4.35
CA ASN A 53 5.23 15.91 4.64
C ASN A 53 4.27 15.31 5.70
N ASP A 54 4.72 14.28 6.43
CA ASP A 54 3.94 13.54 7.43
C ASP A 54 2.61 13.01 6.89
N MET A 55 2.59 12.52 5.65
CA MET A 55 1.41 11.91 5.05
C MET A 55 1.48 10.39 5.10
N GLU A 56 0.44 9.76 5.66
CA GLU A 56 0.29 8.30 5.61
C GLU A 56 -0.03 7.86 4.19
N VAL A 57 0.71 6.89 3.66
CA VAL A 57 0.44 6.32 2.33
C VAL A 57 -0.02 4.88 2.45
N ILE A 58 -1.25 4.63 1.99
CA ILE A 58 -1.84 3.30 1.88
C ILE A 58 -1.85 2.91 0.41
N ALA A 59 -1.25 1.77 0.09
CA ALA A 59 -1.22 1.24 -1.26
C ALA A 59 -2.17 0.05 -1.43
N ASP A 60 -2.99 0.11 -2.47
CA ASP A 60 -3.79 -1.00 -2.95
C ASP A 60 -2.92 -1.91 -3.83
N ILE A 61 -2.76 -3.16 -3.41
CA ILE A 61 -1.82 -4.11 -4.01
C ILE A 61 -2.60 -5.22 -4.70
N ASP A 62 -2.37 -5.34 -6.01
CA ASP A 62 -2.84 -6.48 -6.79
C ASP A 62 -1.99 -7.74 -6.48
N PRO A 63 -2.58 -8.94 -6.44
CA PRO A 63 -1.86 -10.20 -6.17
C PRO A 63 -0.69 -10.46 -7.10
N THR A 64 -0.77 -10.04 -8.36
CA THR A 64 0.32 -10.20 -9.33
C THR A 64 1.53 -9.40 -8.86
N VAL A 65 1.32 -8.19 -8.35
CA VAL A 65 2.41 -7.35 -7.84
C VAL A 65 2.94 -7.91 -6.53
N PHE A 66 2.06 -8.32 -5.63
CA PHE A 66 2.45 -8.98 -4.39
C PHE A 66 3.42 -10.16 -4.63
N ASN A 67 3.08 -11.02 -5.59
CA ASN A 67 3.92 -12.14 -5.99
C ASN A 67 5.21 -11.72 -6.69
N LYS A 68 5.16 -10.73 -7.60
CA LYS A 68 6.35 -10.21 -8.29
C LYS A 68 7.38 -9.61 -7.33
N LEU A 69 6.90 -8.94 -6.28
CA LEU A 69 7.75 -8.38 -5.21
C LEU A 69 8.28 -9.45 -4.25
N LYS A 70 7.91 -10.72 -4.45
CA LYS A 70 8.21 -11.85 -3.55
C LYS A 70 7.78 -11.58 -2.12
N ALA A 71 6.73 -10.76 -1.95
CA ALA A 71 6.13 -10.52 -0.65
C ALA A 71 5.35 -11.76 -0.21
N SER A 72 5.19 -11.92 1.10
CA SER A 72 4.34 -12.96 1.66
C SER A 72 3.51 -12.40 2.80
N ILE A 73 2.43 -13.09 3.17
CA ILE A 73 1.60 -12.68 4.32
C ILE A 73 2.39 -12.68 5.65
N PHE A 74 3.56 -13.35 5.68
CA PHE A 74 4.48 -13.42 6.81
C PHE A 74 5.64 -12.41 6.71
N ASP A 75 5.89 -11.85 5.53
CA ASP A 75 6.97 -10.90 5.29
C ASP A 75 6.51 -9.80 4.33
N LEU A 76 6.20 -8.65 4.94
CA LEU A 76 5.78 -7.43 4.28
C LEU A 76 6.89 -6.37 4.23
N LYS A 77 8.15 -6.76 4.50
CA LYS A 77 9.27 -5.83 4.64
C LYS A 77 9.46 -4.95 3.42
N VAL A 78 9.28 -5.51 2.22
CA VAL A 78 9.40 -4.76 0.96
C VAL A 78 8.53 -3.49 0.95
N PHE A 79 7.30 -3.57 1.47
CA PHE A 79 6.39 -2.42 1.52
C PHE A 79 6.83 -1.38 2.55
N LYS A 80 7.40 -1.82 3.67
CA LYS A 80 7.97 -0.92 4.67
C LYS A 80 9.21 -0.20 4.14
N ASP A 81 10.11 -0.93 3.47
CA ASP A 81 11.34 -0.41 2.88
C ASP A 81 11.08 0.56 1.71
N MET A 82 9.91 0.48 1.09
CA MET A 82 9.40 1.45 0.12
C MET A 82 8.94 2.75 0.80
N GLY A 83 8.54 2.70 2.07
CA GLY A 83 8.02 3.85 2.82
C GLY A 83 6.49 3.90 2.92
N LEU A 84 5.80 2.76 2.75
CA LEU A 84 4.36 2.70 2.96
C LEU A 84 4.00 2.69 4.45
N SER A 85 2.85 3.29 4.75
CA SER A 85 2.25 3.25 6.09
C SER A 85 1.29 2.07 6.25
N GLY A 86 0.79 1.53 5.14
CA GLY A 86 -0.07 0.36 5.12
C GLY A 86 -0.38 -0.13 3.72
N ILE A 87 -1.02 -1.29 3.67
CA ILE A 87 -1.43 -1.94 2.44
C ILE A 87 -2.90 -2.33 2.50
N ARG A 88 -3.57 -2.26 1.35
CA ARG A 88 -4.87 -2.86 1.08
C ARG A 88 -4.62 -3.98 0.08
N LEU A 89 -5.13 -5.18 0.36
CA LEU A 89 -5.10 -6.26 -0.62
C LEU A 89 -6.46 -6.29 -1.32
N ASP A 90 -6.46 -6.16 -2.64
CA ASP A 90 -7.70 -6.07 -3.42
C ASP A 90 -8.38 -7.45 -3.58
N MET A 91 -7.63 -8.54 -3.44
CA MET A 91 -8.23 -9.86 -3.33
C MET A 91 -8.73 -10.11 -1.91
N GLY A 92 -10.01 -10.48 -1.79
CA GLY A 92 -10.55 -11.03 -0.55
C GLY A 92 -9.82 -12.33 -0.23
N PHE A 93 -9.02 -12.34 0.81
CA PHE A 93 -8.46 -13.56 1.37
C PHE A 93 -9.49 -14.23 2.30
N SER A 94 -9.09 -15.34 2.90
CA SER A 94 -9.97 -16.15 3.75
C SER A 94 -10.24 -15.52 5.12
N GLY A 95 -9.71 -14.33 5.42
CA GLY A 95 -9.67 -13.70 6.74
C GLY A 95 -8.46 -14.11 7.58
N TYR A 96 -7.91 -15.30 7.32
CA TYR A 96 -6.70 -15.78 7.99
C TYR A 96 -5.48 -14.93 7.63
N GLU A 97 -5.29 -14.66 6.34
CA GLU A 97 -4.16 -13.91 5.83
C GLU A 97 -4.14 -12.48 6.38
N GLU A 98 -5.29 -11.81 6.43
CA GLU A 98 -5.41 -10.51 7.08
C GLU A 98 -5.03 -10.56 8.55
N SER A 99 -5.52 -11.57 9.29
CA SER A 99 -5.19 -11.73 10.71
C SER A 99 -3.67 -11.86 10.89
N VAL A 100 -3.03 -12.77 10.16
CA VAL A 100 -1.57 -12.96 10.19
C VAL A 100 -0.83 -11.65 9.91
N MET A 101 -1.21 -10.94 8.84
CA MET A 101 -0.57 -9.69 8.47
C MET A 101 -0.77 -8.58 9.51
N THR A 102 -1.85 -8.58 10.31
CA THR A 102 -2.03 -7.57 11.36
C THR A 102 -0.96 -7.63 12.46
N PHE A 103 -0.28 -8.78 12.59
CA PHE A 103 0.83 -8.99 13.54
C PHE A 103 2.22 -8.72 12.92
N ASN A 104 2.29 -8.12 11.73
CA ASN A 104 3.59 -7.79 11.11
C ASN A 104 4.47 -6.93 12.02
N GLU A 105 5.76 -7.23 12.07
CA GLU A 105 6.74 -6.52 12.90
C GLU A 105 7.07 -5.10 12.41
N TYR A 106 6.62 -4.73 11.21
CA TYR A 106 6.97 -3.47 10.54
C TYR A 106 6.01 -2.31 10.89
N GLY A 107 4.95 -2.59 11.64
CA GLY A 107 3.90 -1.63 11.98
C GLY A 107 3.09 -1.14 10.77
N LEU A 108 3.04 -1.94 9.70
CA LEU A 108 2.21 -1.64 8.53
C LEU A 108 0.73 -1.83 8.90
N LYS A 109 -0.10 -0.84 8.55
CA LYS A 109 -1.55 -0.95 8.68
C LYS A 109 -2.10 -1.89 7.60
N ILE A 110 -3.00 -2.78 7.97
CA ILE A 110 -3.73 -3.64 7.03
C ILE A 110 -5.13 -3.05 6.84
N GLU A 111 -5.39 -2.56 5.63
CA GLU A 111 -6.64 -1.92 5.27
C GLU A 111 -7.60 -2.91 4.59
N LEU A 112 -8.82 -2.97 5.10
CA LEU A 112 -9.85 -3.89 4.61
C LEU A 112 -10.82 -3.18 3.67
N ASN A 113 -11.36 -3.94 2.71
CA ASN A 113 -12.46 -3.47 1.88
C ASN A 113 -13.79 -3.54 2.65
N ILE A 114 -14.31 -2.38 3.07
CA ILE A 114 -15.58 -2.29 3.83
C ILE A 114 -16.83 -2.53 2.98
N SER A 115 -16.71 -2.46 1.64
CA SER A 115 -17.86 -2.61 0.73
C SER A 115 -18.39 -4.05 0.65
N ASN A 116 -17.65 -5.03 1.20
CA ASN A 116 -18.11 -6.40 1.30
C ASN A 116 -19.08 -6.54 2.49
N GLY A 117 -20.37 -6.68 2.20
CA GLY A 117 -21.45 -6.83 3.19
C GLY A 117 -21.47 -8.15 3.98
N THR A 118 -20.32 -8.80 4.16
CA THR A 118 -20.18 -10.07 4.89
C THR A 118 -19.65 -9.84 6.30
N LYS A 119 -19.67 -10.87 7.15
CA LYS A 119 -19.07 -10.87 8.50
C LYS A 119 -17.53 -10.93 8.46
N TYR A 120 -16.91 -10.15 7.58
CA TYR A 120 -15.50 -10.27 7.25
C TYR A 120 -14.59 -9.93 8.44
N VAL A 121 -14.90 -8.84 9.13
CA VAL A 121 -14.17 -8.45 10.35
C VAL A 121 -14.31 -9.51 11.43
N ASP A 122 -15.51 -10.06 11.65
CA ASP A 122 -15.71 -11.14 12.64
C ASP A 122 -14.88 -12.38 12.30
N ASN A 123 -14.77 -12.71 11.01
CA ASN A 123 -13.98 -13.84 10.54
C ASN A 123 -12.49 -13.62 10.81
N ILE A 124 -11.94 -12.45 10.49
CA ILE A 124 -10.55 -12.09 10.78
C ILE A 124 -10.27 -12.18 12.29
N LEU A 125 -11.15 -11.62 13.12
CA LEU A 125 -11.02 -11.63 14.59
C LEU A 125 -11.20 -13.03 15.21
N SER A 126 -11.74 -13.99 14.47
CA SER A 126 -11.89 -15.38 14.94
C SER A 126 -10.56 -16.15 14.93
N TYR A 127 -9.62 -15.74 14.08
CA TYR A 127 -8.24 -16.23 14.07
C TYR A 127 -7.47 -15.55 15.22
N LYS A 128 -7.46 -16.22 16.38
CA LYS A 128 -6.75 -15.79 17.59
C LYS A 128 -5.38 -16.43 17.73
#